data_AF-A0A349B5X3-F1
#
_entry.id   AF-A0A349B5X3-F1
#
_cell.length_a   1.000
_cell.length_b   1.000
_cell.length_c   1.000
_cell.angle_alpha   90.00
_cell.angle_beta   90.00
_cell.angle_gamma   90.00
#
_symmetry.space_group_name_H-M   'P 1'
#
loop_
_entity.id
_entity.type
_entity.pdbx_description
1 polymer ?
#
loop_
_entity_poly.entity_id
_entity_poly.type
_entity_poly.pdbx_seq_one_letter_code
_entity_poly.pdbx_strand_id
1 'polypeptide(L)' 'MATDKITRDDIEAKLRELKEDVDDTTESAKSYAAAAAAGVVVLVFLVAFAAGKKRGRRKSTVVEIRRI' A
#
# COMPACT_ATOMS: atom_id res chain seq x y z
N MET A 1 12.93 -14.95 -49.96
CA MET A 1 12.17 -14.63 -48.75
C MET A 1 11.88 -13.15 -48.81
N ALA A 2 10.62 -12.76 -49.01
CA ALA A 2 10.24 -11.35 -49.02
C ALA A 2 10.35 -10.84 -47.59
N THR A 3 11.20 -9.85 -47.35
CA THR A 3 11.18 -9.11 -46.09
C THR A 3 9.94 -8.24 -46.13
N ASP A 4 8.87 -8.68 -45.47
CA ASP A 4 7.65 -7.90 -45.32
C ASP A 4 8.02 -6.54 -44.75
N LYS A 5 7.66 -5.49 -45.49
CA LYS A 5 8.03 -4.13 -45.16
C LYS A 5 7.23 -3.71 -43.94
N ILE A 6 7.93 -3.47 -42.83
CA ILE A 6 7.31 -2.97 -41.59
C ILE A 6 6.51 -1.71 -41.91
N THR A 7 5.21 -1.77 -41.62
CA THR A 7 4.28 -0.66 -41.82
C THR A 7 4.12 0.12 -40.52
N ARG A 8 3.51 1.31 -40.62
CA ARG A 8 3.18 2.11 -39.44
C ARG A 8 2.23 1.37 -38.48
N ASP A 9 1.31 0.58 -39.05
CA ASP A 9 0.32 -0.15 -38.27
C ASP A 9 0.96 -1.27 -37.44
N ASP A 10 2.00 -1.92 -37.97
CA ASP A 10 2.78 -2.92 -37.23
C ASP A 10 3.47 -2.31 -36.00
N ILE A 11 4.00 -1.10 -36.13
CA ILE A 11 4.64 -0.36 -35.03
C ILE A 11 3.58 0.07 -34.00
N GLU A 12 2.43 0.56 -34.45
CA GLU A 12 1.35 0.98 -33.57
C GLU A 12 0.77 -0.21 -32.78
N ALA A 13 0.59 -1.35 -33.45
CA ALA A 13 0.14 -2.59 -32.80
C ALA A 13 1.14 -3.04 -31.72
N LYS A 14 2.44 -3.07 -32.03
CA LYS A 14 3.50 -3.43 -31.07
C LYS A 14 3.60 -2.46 -29.90
N LEU A 15 3.49 -1.15 -30.15
CA LEU A 15 3.52 -0.15 -29.08
C LEU A 15 2.29 -0.25 -28.17
N ARG A 16 1.14 -0.60 -28.73
CA ARG A 16 -0.10 -0.80 -27.97
C ARG A 16 -0.02 -2.03 -27.07
N GLU A 17 0.49 -3.14 -27.61
CA GLU A 17 0.79 -4.38 -26.85
C GLU A 17 1.73 -4.08 -25.67
N LEU A 18 2.87 -3.41 -25.92
CA LEU A 18 3.81 -3.04 -24.86
C LEU A 18 3.22 -2.10 -23.82
N LYS A 19 2.30 -1.21 -24.22
CA LYS A 19 1.64 -0.28 -23.30
C LYS A 19 0.65 -1.01 -22.39
N GLU A 20 -0.08 -1.97 -22.93
CA GLU A 20 -1.03 -2.79 -22.17
C GLU A 20 -0.31 -3.58 -21.06
N ASP A 21 0.80 -4.24 -21.38
CA ASP A 21 1.65 -4.95 -20.39
C ASP A 21 2.20 -4.02 -19.28
N VAL A 22 2.57 -2.80 -19.66
CA VAL A 22 3.09 -1.80 -18.71
C VAL A 22 1.98 -1.23 -17.83
N ASP A 23 0.80 -0.99 -18.39
CA ASP A 23 -0.36 -0.52 -17.63
C ASP A 23 -0.81 -1.59 -16.62
N ASP A 24 -0.87 -2.86 -17.01
CA ASP A 24 -1.18 -4.00 -16.12
C ASP A 24 -0.17 -4.13 -14.97
N THR A 25 1.13 -4.00 -15.28
CA THR A 25 2.19 -4.01 -14.27
C THR A 25 2.05 -2.83 -13.31
N THR A 26 1.71 -1.65 -13.84
CA THR A 26 1.56 -0.43 -13.04
C THR A 26 0.31 -0.48 -12.15
N GLU A 27 -0.80 -1.02 -12.65
CA GLU A 27 -2.04 -1.18 -11.89
C GLU A 27 -1.87 -2.19 -10.75
N SER A 28 -1.17 -3.29 -11.02
CA SER A 28 -0.76 -4.24 -9.99
C SER A 28 0.15 -3.58 -8.94
N ALA A 29 1.18 -2.85 -9.39
CA ALA A 29 2.11 -2.15 -8.48
C ALA A 29 1.40 -1.08 -7.63
N LYS A 30 0.44 -0.34 -8.19
CA LYS A 30 -0.40 0.63 -7.45
C LYS A 30 -1.20 -0.07 -6.36
N SER A 31 -1.81 -1.22 -6.64
CA SER A 31 -2.57 -2.01 -5.67
C SER A 31 -1.67 -2.51 -4.52
N TYR A 32 -0.49 -3.03 -4.84
CA TYR A 32 0.50 -3.44 -3.83
C TYR A 32 1.00 -2.26 -3.00
N ALA A 33 1.28 -1.11 -3.63
CA ALA A 33 1.71 0.10 -2.94
C ALA A 33 0.62 0.62 -1.99
N ALA A 34 -0.65 0.62 -2.41
CA ALA A 34 -1.78 1.01 -1.57
C ALA A 34 -1.95 0.08 -0.37
N ALA A 35 -1.85 -1.24 -0.58
CA ALA A 35 -1.91 -2.22 0.50
C ALA A 35 -0.75 -2.05 1.50
N ALA A 36 0.47 -1.82 1.01
CA ALA A 36 1.64 -1.55 1.84
C ALA A 36 1.46 -0.26 2.67
N ALA A 37 0.97 0.82 2.06
CA ALA A 37 0.70 2.08 2.75
C ALA A 37 -0.34 1.90 3.86
N ALA A 38 -1.44 1.18 3.59
CA ALA A 38 -2.44 0.86 4.60
C ALA A 38 -1.84 0.05 5.76
N GLY A 39 -0.99 -0.94 5.47
CA GLY A 39 -0.28 -1.71 6.48
C GLY A 39 0.61 -0.86 7.40
N VAL A 40 1.36 0.09 6.83
CA VAL A 40 2.20 1.03 7.60
C VAL A 40 1.33 1.87 8.54
N VAL A 41 0.20 2.39 8.06
CA VAL A 41 -0.72 3.19 8.89
C VAL A 41 -1.22 2.39 10.09
N VAL A 42 -1.70 1.17 9.87
CA VAL A 42 -2.17 0.29 10.96
C VAL A 42 -1.05 0.02 11.97
N LEU A 43 0.17 -0.23 11.48
CA LEU A 43 1.31 -0.51 12.34
C LEU A 43 1.68 0.70 13.21
N VAL A 44 1.65 1.91 12.65
CA VAL A 44 1.84 3.16 13.41
C VAL A 44 0.78 3.32 14.50
N PHE A 45 -0.50 3.07 14.17
CA PHE A 45 -1.59 3.13 15.15
C PHE A 45 -1.40 2.14 16.30
N LEU A 46 -1.00 0.90 15.99
CA LEU A 46 -0.74 -0.12 17.01
C LEU A 46 0.41 0.28 17.94
N VAL A 47 1.50 0.82 17.38
CA VAL A 47 2.64 1.30 18.16
C VAL A 47 2.24 2.46 19.07
N ALA A 48 1.51 3.45 18.54
CA ALA A 48 1.02 4.60 19.30
C ALA A 48 0.10 4.15 20.45
N PHE A 49 -0.85 3.25 20.16
CA PHE A 49 -1.76 2.69 21.16
C PHE A 49 -1.01 1.92 22.25
N ALA A 50 -0.06 1.05 21.87
CA ALA A 50 0.72 0.26 22.82
C ALA A 50 1.56 1.16 23.74
N ALA A 51 2.20 2.19 23.18
CA ALA A 51 2.95 3.19 23.93
C ALA A 51 2.07 3.96 24.92
N GLY A 52 0.89 4.41 24.46
CA GLY A 52 -0.11 5.08 25.29
C GLY A 52 -0.62 4.20 26.42
N LYS A 53 -1.01 2.96 26.12
CA LYS A 53 -1.49 1.95 27.09
C LYS A 53 -0.43 1.66 28.16
N LYS A 54 0.83 1.45 27.77
CA LYS A 54 1.93 1.20 28.72
C LYS A 54 2.13 2.39 29.66
N ARG A 55 2.08 3.61 29.14
CA ARG A 55 2.28 4.84 29.92
C ARG A 55 1.10 5.14 30.84
N GLY A 56 -0.13 4.92 30.38
CA GLY A 56 -1.35 5.08 31.17
C GLY A 56 -1.40 4.13 32.37
N ARG A 57 -1.08 2.85 32.18
CA ARG A 57 -1.03 1.87 33.29
C ARG A 57 -0.02 2.24 34.36
N ARG A 58 1.14 2.79 33.99
CA ARG A 58 2.18 3.22 34.93
C ARG A 58 1.81 4.46 35.74
N LYS A 59 0.91 5.31 35.23
CA LYS A 59 0.50 6.57 35.85
C LYS A 59 -0.88 6.52 36.48
N SER A 60 -1.48 5.34 36.55
CA SER A 60 -2.82 5.16 37.12
C SER A 60 -2.76 5.29 38.63
N THR A 61 -3.41 6.32 39.19
CA THR A 61 -3.65 6.42 40.63
C THR A 61 -4.90 5.62 40.97
N VAL A 62 -4.77 4.65 41.87
CA VAL A 62 -5.91 3.90 42.41
C VAL A 62 -6.46 4.68 43.60
N VAL A 63 -7.71 5.13 43.52
CA VAL A 63 -8.43 5.72 44.66
C VAL A 63 -9.39 4.67 45.22
N GLU A 64 -9.16 4.26 46.45
CA GLU A 64 -10.13 3.45 47.18
C GLU A 64 -11.28 4.35 47.65
N ILE A 65 -12.46 4.14 47.09
CA ILE A 65 -13.67 4.86 47.52
C ILE A 65 -14.12 4.25 48.84
N ARG A 66 -13.83 4.92 49.95
CA ARG A 66 -14.40 4.60 51.27
C ARG A 66 -15.73 5.34 51.43
N ARG A 67 -16.82 4.59 51.56
CA ARG A 67 -18.11 5.15 51.99
C ARG A 67 -18.08 5.26 53.51
N ILE A 68 -18.09 6.49 54.02
CA ILE A 68 -18.33 6.81 55.44
C ILE A 68 -19.80 6.68 55.79
#